data_AF-A0A7X7MFI8-F1
#
_entry.id   AF-A0A7X7MFI8-F1
#
_cell.length_a   1.000
_cell.length_b   1.000
_cell.length_c   1.000
_cell.angle_alpha   90.00
_cell.angle_beta   90.00
_cell.angle_gamma   90.00
#
_symmetry.space_group_name_H-M   'P 1'
#
loop_
_entity.id
_entity.type
_entity.pdbx_description
1 polymer ?
#
loop_
_entity_poly.entity_id
_entity_poly.type
_entity_poly.pdbx_seq_one_letter_code
_entity_poly.pdbx_strand_id
1 'polypeptide(L)'
;MLVWLAGASMLVGLVIQEAWRTGRVLEVLRSLLFGTGYQEQVLGLQSPEWRQVGANLALAGLSLLNPGWLLAGIGLFRARIGALRKPLLALTLLHGLFWIRYFVPDQATFVLPSLGLLAIWAGAGCGSRATAGVAASGARGRALMRLLPQEWRGGLIYILLGLLCAAGLPWLLSHMAAATGCEVRRSRQLPFRDEARYWLVPWKQNEDSAARFVAAVDAQLGSDDWLVADATAAGPLLAARAAGGLSDHWRLVTPWSAPAEQTGALAALARGARVFVVSPVKGYAPAWLLTPGLRAVQEGVLWRVVGGE
;
A
#
# COMPACT_ATOMS: atom_id res chain seq x y z
N MET A 1 17.72 -12.80 21.21
CA MET A 1 18.46 -11.58 20.82
C MET A 1 19.29 -11.78 19.57
N LEU A 2 20.17 -12.80 19.51
CA LEU A 2 21.01 -13.08 18.33
C LEU A 2 20.24 -13.30 17.02
N VAL A 3 19.14 -14.06 17.05
CA VAL A 3 18.30 -14.28 15.85
C VAL A 3 17.64 -12.98 15.37
N TRP A 4 17.26 -12.11 16.30
CA TRP A 4 16.70 -10.80 15.95
C TRP A 4 17.76 -9.92 15.29
N LEU A 5 18.98 -9.89 15.84
CA LEU A 5 20.10 -9.16 15.25
C LEU A 5 20.48 -9.70 13.86
N ALA A 6 20.46 -11.02 13.68
CA ALA A 6 20.68 -11.64 12.37
C ALA A 6 19.61 -11.20 11.36
N GLY A 7 18.33 -11.20 11.76
CA GLY A 7 17.23 -10.73 10.92
C GLY A 7 17.28 -9.23 10.62
N ALA A 8 17.73 -8.41 11.57
CA ALA A 8 17.87 -6.96 11.41
C ALA A 8 19.16 -6.55 10.68
N SER A 9 20.10 -7.48 10.47
CA SER A 9 21.45 -7.18 9.99
C SER A 9 21.48 -6.45 8.65
N MET A 10 20.58 -6.77 7.72
CA MET A 10 20.51 -6.11 6.42
C MET A 10 20.16 -4.63 6.56
N LEU A 11 19.17 -4.31 7.40
CA LEU A 11 18.77 -2.92 7.66
C LEU A 11 19.88 -2.17 8.41
N VAL A 12 20.43 -2.79 9.45
CA VAL A 12 21.52 -2.20 10.25
C VAL A 12 22.74 -1.95 9.38
N GLY A 13 23.09 -2.88 8.48
CA GLY A 13 24.18 -2.73 7.53
C GLY A 13 23.99 -1.55 6.59
N LEU A 14 22.80 -1.38 6.00
CA LEU A 14 22.48 -0.23 5.15
C LEU A 14 22.57 1.09 5.91
N VAL A 15 22.09 1.13 7.16
CA VAL A 15 22.16 2.32 8.02
C VAL A 15 23.62 2.68 8.33
N ILE A 16 24.45 1.70 8.67
CA ILE A 16 25.88 1.90 8.92
C ILE A 16 26.59 2.39 7.65
N GLN A 17 26.32 1.76 6.51
CA GLN A 17 26.90 2.13 5.23
C GLN A 17 26.56 3.57 4.84
N GLU A 18 25.30 3.97 4.98
CA GLU A 18 24.85 5.32 4.65
C GLU A 18 25.40 6.36 5.63
N ALA A 19 25.45 6.02 6.93
CA ALA A 19 26.07 6.87 7.95
C ALA A 19 27.56 7.09 7.69
N TRP A 20 28.29 6.05 7.25
CA TRP A 20 29.68 6.18 6.83
C TRP A 20 29.80 7.05 5.58
N ARG A 21 29.04 6.74 4.52
CA ARG A 21 29.13 7.42 3.22
C ARG A 21 28.89 8.93 3.34
N THR A 22 27.96 9.34 4.19
CA THR A 22 27.55 10.75 4.34
C THR A 22 28.27 11.47 5.48
N GLY A 23 28.79 10.73 6.48
CA GLY A 23 29.28 11.29 7.73
C GLY A 23 28.18 11.86 8.64
N ARG A 24 26.89 11.70 8.31
CA ARG A 24 25.76 12.36 8.98
C ARG A 24 24.86 11.37 9.72
N VAL A 25 25.38 10.77 10.78
CA VAL A 25 24.69 9.72 11.57
C VAL A 25 23.28 10.13 11.98
N LEU A 26 23.10 11.34 12.53
CA LEU A 26 21.80 11.79 13.02
C LEU A 26 20.76 11.96 11.90
N GLU A 27 21.17 12.44 10.72
CA GLU A 27 20.28 12.56 9.57
C GLU A 27 19.86 11.19 9.05
N VAL A 28 20.78 10.23 9.02
CA VAL A 28 20.48 8.85 8.63
C VAL A 28 19.52 8.20 9.62
N LEU A 29 19.73 8.36 10.93
CA LEU A 29 18.80 7.86 11.95
C LEU A 29 17.42 8.52 11.87
N ARG A 30 17.37 9.85 11.65
CA ARG A 30 16.12 10.57 11.45
C ARG A 30 15.38 10.08 10.21
N SER A 31 16.11 9.87 9.11
CA SER A 31 15.56 9.34 7.86
C SER A 31 15.05 7.90 8.03
N LEU A 32 15.78 7.06 8.75
CA LEU A 32 15.37 5.69 9.07
C LEU A 32 14.06 5.66 9.87
N LEU A 33 13.94 6.52 10.88
CA LEU A 33 12.81 6.51 11.80
C LEU A 33 11.56 7.20 11.23
N PHE A 34 11.73 8.27 10.46
CA PHE A 34 10.62 9.13 10.05
C PHE A 34 10.49 9.32 8.53
N GLY A 35 11.52 8.96 7.77
CA GLY A 35 11.66 9.35 6.37
C GLY A 35 11.89 10.86 6.21
N THR A 36 12.21 11.27 4.99
CA THR A 36 12.41 12.69 4.64
C THR A 36 11.13 13.35 4.11
N GLY A 37 10.28 12.60 3.40
CA GLY A 37 9.05 13.11 2.79
C GLY A 37 7.75 12.85 3.57
N TYR A 38 7.78 11.90 4.53
CA TYR A 38 6.58 11.43 5.24
C TYR A 38 6.61 11.69 6.76
N GLN A 39 7.58 12.46 7.25
CA GLN A 39 7.80 12.64 8.68
C GLN A 39 6.56 13.19 9.40
N GLU A 40 5.87 14.18 8.83
CA GLU A 40 4.67 14.76 9.45
C GLU A 40 3.52 13.74 9.54
N GLN A 41 3.36 12.90 8.52
CA GLN A 41 2.37 11.82 8.48
C GLN A 41 2.74 10.73 9.49
N VAL A 42 4.01 10.34 9.59
CA VAL A 42 4.51 9.35 10.56
C VAL A 42 4.29 9.82 11.99
N LEU A 43 4.60 11.09 12.26
CA LEU A 43 4.42 11.67 13.58
C LEU A 43 2.95 11.97 13.91
N GLY A 44 2.05 11.91 12.93
CA GLY A 44 0.63 12.23 13.11
C GLY A 44 0.40 13.71 13.41
N LEU A 45 1.23 14.60 12.86
CA LEU A 45 1.12 16.05 13.04
C LEU A 45 0.09 16.68 12.08
N GLN A 46 -0.35 15.93 11.07
CA GLN A 46 -1.37 16.38 10.13
C GLN A 46 -2.78 16.03 10.61
N SER A 47 -3.74 16.92 10.33
CA SER A 47 -5.15 16.63 10.59
C SER A 47 -5.63 15.49 9.68
N PRO A 48 -6.39 14.50 10.22
CA PRO A 48 -6.87 13.39 9.42
C PRO A 48 -7.85 13.86 8.35
N GLU A 49 -7.62 13.46 7.11
CA GLU A 49 -8.63 13.58 6.06
C GLU A 49 -9.63 12.42 6.24
N TRP A 50 -10.74 12.68 6.95
CA TRP A 50 -11.69 11.64 7.37
C TRP A 50 -12.24 10.78 6.22
N ARG A 51 -12.34 11.33 5.00
CA ARG A 51 -12.71 10.55 3.80
C ARG A 51 -11.66 9.49 3.47
N GLN A 52 -10.38 9.85 3.48
CA GLN A 52 -9.28 8.92 3.26
C GLN A 52 -9.20 7.89 4.40
N VAL A 53 -9.40 8.30 5.65
CA VAL A 53 -9.48 7.39 6.81
C VAL A 53 -10.59 6.36 6.61
N GLY A 54 -11.80 6.80 6.26
CA GLY A 54 -12.93 5.92 6.01
C GLY A 54 -12.65 4.92 4.87
N ALA A 55 -12.09 5.40 3.75
CA ALA A 55 -11.72 4.53 2.63
C ALA A 55 -10.67 3.49 3.03
N ASN A 56 -9.63 3.91 3.76
CA ASN A 56 -8.57 3.00 4.22
C ASN A 56 -9.08 1.97 5.23
N LEU A 57 -9.95 2.37 6.17
CA LEU A 57 -10.58 1.46 7.12
C LEU A 57 -11.50 0.46 6.40
N ALA A 58 -12.25 0.91 5.40
CA ALA A 58 -13.08 0.03 4.59
C ALA A 58 -12.23 -1.00 3.83
N LEU A 59 -11.16 -0.56 3.16
CA LEU A 59 -10.22 -1.44 2.45
C LEU A 59 -9.51 -2.43 3.38
N ALA A 60 -9.04 -1.96 4.55
CA ALA A 60 -8.46 -2.85 5.55
C ALA A 60 -9.50 -3.83 6.13
N GLY A 61 -10.75 -3.38 6.28
CA GLY A 61 -11.88 -4.20 6.70
C GLY A 61 -12.16 -5.37 5.75
N LEU A 62 -11.78 -5.27 4.46
CA LEU A 62 -11.85 -6.40 3.53
C LEU A 62 -11.01 -7.59 4.01
N SER A 63 -9.90 -7.33 4.71
CA SER A 63 -9.06 -8.38 5.30
C SER A 63 -9.74 -9.09 6.47
N LEU A 64 -10.79 -8.50 7.05
CA LEU A 64 -11.59 -9.05 8.14
C LEU A 64 -12.89 -9.70 7.66
N LEU A 65 -13.12 -9.77 6.35
CA LEU A 65 -14.27 -10.49 5.79
C LEU A 65 -14.19 -12.01 6.05
N ASN A 66 -12.97 -12.54 6.20
CA ASN A 66 -12.76 -13.90 6.68
C ASN A 66 -13.17 -13.97 8.17
N PRO A 67 -14.10 -14.86 8.57
CA PRO A 67 -14.55 -14.99 9.96
C PRO A 67 -13.48 -15.54 10.93
N GLY A 68 -12.25 -15.77 10.49
CA GLY A 68 -11.11 -16.15 11.34
C GLY A 68 -10.88 -15.20 12.53
N TRP A 69 -11.30 -13.94 12.45
CA TRP A 69 -11.24 -13.02 13.58
C TRP A 69 -12.11 -13.47 14.77
N LEU A 70 -13.18 -14.25 14.56
CA LEU A 70 -13.97 -14.85 15.64
C LEU A 70 -13.11 -15.82 16.45
N LEU A 71 -12.30 -16.63 15.76
CA LEU A 71 -11.34 -17.54 16.40
C LEU A 71 -10.24 -16.75 17.11
N ALA A 72 -9.81 -15.62 16.54
CA ALA A 72 -8.88 -14.73 17.22
C ALA A 72 -9.46 -14.22 18.54
N GLY A 73 -10.74 -13.85 18.57
CA GLY A 73 -11.46 -13.50 19.80
C GLY A 73 -11.48 -14.64 20.82
N ILE A 74 -11.79 -15.86 20.39
CA ILE A 74 -11.73 -17.05 21.27
C ILE A 74 -10.30 -17.25 21.80
N GLY A 75 -9.28 -17.13 20.97
CA GLY A 75 -7.89 -17.25 21.38
C GLY A 75 -7.50 -16.18 22.40
N LEU A 76 -7.87 -14.94 22.12
CA LEU A 76 -7.64 -13.80 23.00
C LEU A 76 -8.24 -14.02 24.38
N PHE A 77 -9.48 -14.49 24.48
CA PHE A 77 -10.13 -14.65 25.79
C PHE A 77 -9.83 -16.00 26.46
N ARG A 78 -9.81 -17.10 25.70
CA ARG A 78 -9.87 -18.47 26.23
C ARG A 78 -8.61 -19.31 26.03
N ALA A 79 -7.66 -18.91 25.17
CA ALA A 79 -6.45 -19.70 24.99
C ALA A 79 -5.47 -19.55 26.17
N ARG A 80 -4.82 -20.66 26.52
CA ARG A 80 -3.79 -20.72 27.56
C ARG A 80 -2.41 -20.56 26.93
N ILE A 81 -1.99 -19.32 26.68
CA ILE A 81 -0.71 -18.97 26.05
C ILE A 81 0.38 -18.65 27.11
N GLY A 82 0.09 -18.89 28.39
CA GLY A 82 1.05 -18.72 29.48
C GLY A 82 1.65 -17.31 29.57
N ALA A 83 2.96 -17.23 29.80
CA ALA A 83 3.70 -15.98 29.97
C ALA A 83 3.67 -15.06 28.73
N LEU A 84 3.47 -15.61 27.53
CA LEU A 84 3.47 -14.85 26.28
C LEU A 84 2.19 -14.06 26.03
N ARG A 85 1.12 -14.32 26.80
CA ARG A 85 -0.18 -13.66 26.58
C ARG A 85 -0.11 -12.14 26.71
N LYS A 86 0.55 -11.63 27.77
CA LYS A 86 0.63 -10.18 28.01
C LYS A 86 1.49 -9.47 26.94
N PRO A 87 2.71 -9.93 26.61
CA PRO A 87 3.48 -9.38 25.49
C PRO A 87 2.75 -9.44 24.15
N LEU A 88 2.10 -10.57 23.84
CA LEU A 88 1.36 -10.72 22.58
C LEU A 88 0.16 -9.76 22.50
N LEU A 89 -0.55 -9.58 23.61
CA LEU A 89 -1.65 -8.62 23.70
C LEU A 89 -1.12 -7.18 23.53
N ALA A 90 -0.05 -6.83 24.24
CA ALA A 90 0.57 -5.52 24.11
C ALA A 90 1.00 -5.24 22.67
N LEU A 91 1.66 -6.20 22.01
CA LEU A 91 2.03 -6.10 20.59
C LEU A 91 0.80 -5.93 19.69
N THR A 92 -0.26 -6.71 19.91
CA THR A 92 -1.50 -6.63 19.11
C THR A 92 -2.14 -5.25 19.25
N LEU A 93 -2.22 -4.71 20.47
CA LEU A 93 -2.77 -3.39 20.73
C LEU A 93 -1.89 -2.28 20.16
N LEU A 94 -0.57 -2.35 20.36
CA LEU A 94 0.37 -1.35 19.85
C LEU A 94 0.35 -1.29 18.32
N HIS A 95 0.37 -2.43 17.63
CA HIS A 95 0.28 -2.46 16.17
C HIS A 95 -1.09 -2.04 15.66
N GLY A 96 -2.18 -2.39 16.37
CA GLY A 96 -3.52 -1.91 16.05
C GLY A 96 -3.64 -0.39 16.16
N LEU A 97 -3.15 0.19 17.26
CA LEU A 97 -3.13 1.63 17.48
C LEU A 97 -2.22 2.35 16.48
N PHE A 98 -1.05 1.79 16.20
CA PHE A 98 -0.13 2.31 15.19
C PHE A 98 -0.83 2.40 13.83
N TRP A 99 -1.47 1.31 13.40
CA TRP A 99 -2.21 1.28 12.15
C TRP A 99 -3.34 2.33 12.11
N ILE A 100 -4.14 2.47 13.17
CA ILE A 100 -5.24 3.45 13.24
C ILE A 100 -4.73 4.89 13.14
N ARG A 101 -3.58 5.19 13.78
CA ARG A 101 -2.97 6.53 13.79
C ARG A 101 -2.30 6.91 12.45
N TYR A 102 -1.95 5.93 11.61
CA TYR A 102 -1.08 6.17 10.46
C TYR A 102 -1.87 6.62 9.22
N PHE A 103 -1.98 7.94 9.02
CA PHE A 103 -2.79 8.56 7.96
C PHE A 103 -2.07 8.67 6.60
N VAL A 104 -1.57 7.56 6.08
CA VAL A 104 -0.89 7.51 4.77
C VAL A 104 -1.84 6.87 3.74
N PRO A 105 -1.77 7.23 2.43
CA PRO A 105 -2.61 6.60 1.41
C PRO A 105 -2.57 5.06 1.46
N ASP A 106 -1.40 4.47 1.68
CA ASP A 106 -1.23 3.02 1.72
C ASP A 106 -1.41 2.41 3.12
N GLN A 107 -2.26 3.00 3.97
CA GLN A 107 -2.54 2.53 5.34
C GLN A 107 -2.87 1.03 5.42
N ALA A 108 -3.46 0.45 4.35
CA ALA A 108 -3.77 -0.96 4.26
C ALA A 108 -2.54 -1.88 4.37
N THR A 109 -1.33 -1.46 4.00
CA THR A 109 -0.11 -2.28 4.20
C THR A 109 0.31 -2.33 5.66
N PHE A 110 -0.03 -1.31 6.45
CA PHE A 110 0.34 -1.22 7.86
C PHE A 110 -0.58 -2.03 8.78
N VAL A 111 -1.69 -2.56 8.26
CA VAL A 111 -2.54 -3.51 8.99
C VAL A 111 -1.93 -4.92 9.04
N LEU A 112 -0.98 -5.24 8.15
CA LEU A 112 -0.43 -6.58 8.00
C LEU A 112 0.17 -7.16 9.30
N PRO A 113 0.96 -6.41 10.11
CA PRO A 113 1.42 -6.91 11.40
C PRO A 113 0.27 -7.25 12.35
N SER A 114 -0.76 -6.41 12.40
CA SER A 114 -1.97 -6.65 13.19
C SER A 114 -2.72 -7.90 12.72
N LEU A 115 -2.87 -8.09 11.41
CA LEU A 115 -3.46 -9.31 10.83
C LEU A 115 -2.63 -10.55 11.16
N GLY A 116 -1.30 -10.47 11.11
CA GLY A 116 -0.41 -11.56 11.51
C GLY A 116 -0.57 -11.93 12.98
N LEU A 117 -0.69 -10.94 13.88
CA LEU A 117 -0.95 -11.17 15.29
C LEU A 117 -2.35 -11.75 15.52
N LEU A 118 -3.38 -11.28 14.80
CA LEU A 118 -4.71 -11.87 14.81
C LEU A 118 -4.71 -13.33 14.33
N ALA A 119 -3.87 -13.68 13.34
CA ALA A 119 -3.72 -15.06 12.89
C ALA A 119 -3.13 -15.96 14.00
N ILE A 120 -2.17 -15.45 14.79
CA ILE A 120 -1.64 -16.17 15.97
C ILE A 120 -2.75 -16.41 16.99
N TRP A 121 -3.54 -15.38 17.30
CA TRP A 121 -4.70 -15.52 18.19
C TRP A 121 -5.72 -16.51 17.64
N ALA A 122 -5.99 -16.49 16.33
CA ALA A 122 -6.92 -17.42 15.68
C ALA A 122 -6.43 -18.87 15.82
N GLY A 123 -5.14 -19.13 15.58
CA GLY A 123 -4.52 -20.43 15.81
C GLY A 123 -4.64 -20.90 17.26
N ALA A 124 -4.39 -20.01 18.22
CA ALA A 124 -4.56 -20.30 19.65
C ALA A 124 -6.03 -20.58 20.03
N GLY A 125 -6.98 -19.88 19.38
CA GLY A 125 -8.42 -20.09 19.54
C GLY A 125 -8.87 -21.45 19.00
N CYS A 126 -8.41 -21.83 17.81
CA CYS A 126 -8.64 -23.15 17.21
C CYS A 126 -8.18 -24.29 18.12
N GLY A 127 -7.00 -24.15 18.74
CA GLY A 127 -6.43 -25.15 19.65
C GLY A 127 -7.05 -25.15 21.06
N SER A 128 -7.97 -24.23 21.36
CA SER A 128 -8.58 -24.15 22.69
C SER A 128 -9.63 -25.23 22.92
N ARG A 129 -9.83 -25.65 24.18
CA ARG A 129 -10.87 -26.65 24.53
C ARG A 129 -12.31 -26.18 24.18
N ALA A 130 -12.51 -24.87 24.00
CA ALA A 130 -13.81 -24.30 23.68
C ALA A 130 -14.28 -24.62 22.26
N THR A 131 -13.37 -24.77 21.29
CA THR A 131 -13.67 -25.15 19.90
C THR A 131 -13.79 -26.67 19.75
N ALA A 132 -13.09 -27.45 20.59
CA ALA A 132 -13.16 -28.91 20.60
C ALA A 132 -14.58 -29.46 20.90
N GLY A 133 -15.35 -28.78 21.76
CA GLY A 133 -16.73 -29.18 22.09
C GLY A 133 -17.75 -28.88 20.99
N VAL A 134 -17.54 -27.83 20.19
CA VAL A 134 -18.45 -27.42 19.10
C VAL A 134 -18.31 -28.33 17.87
N ALA A 135 -17.10 -28.85 17.60
CA ALA A 135 -16.87 -29.78 16.49
C ALA A 135 -17.53 -31.15 16.69
N ALA A 136 -17.84 -31.53 17.93
CA ALA A 136 -18.38 -32.85 18.28
C ALA A 136 -19.89 -33.01 18.01
N SER A 137 -20.65 -31.91 17.85
CA SER A 137 -22.13 -31.92 17.85
C SER A 137 -22.80 -31.91 16.45
N GLY A 138 -22.04 -31.77 15.36
CA GLY A 138 -22.58 -31.66 13.99
C GLY A 138 -22.94 -32.99 13.33
N ALA A 139 -24.19 -33.45 13.47
CA ALA A 139 -24.55 -34.82 13.11
C ALA A 139 -24.88 -35.11 11.62
N ARG A 140 -25.25 -34.10 10.82
CA ARG A 140 -25.94 -34.32 9.52
C ARG A 140 -25.11 -34.09 8.25
N GLY A 141 -23.92 -33.47 8.31
CA GLY A 141 -23.05 -33.25 7.14
C GLY A 141 -21.95 -34.33 6.93
N ARG A 142 -22.08 -35.49 7.57
CA ARG A 142 -20.94 -36.40 7.85
C ARG A 142 -20.56 -37.36 6.71
N ALA A 143 -21.33 -37.51 5.64
CA ALA A 143 -21.03 -38.52 4.61
C ALA A 143 -19.79 -38.16 3.78
N LEU A 144 -19.70 -36.92 3.29
CA LEU A 144 -18.56 -36.46 2.48
C LEU A 144 -17.31 -36.15 3.31
N MET A 145 -17.50 -35.65 4.54
CA MET A 145 -16.40 -35.32 5.45
C MET A 145 -15.73 -36.54 6.10
N ARG A 146 -16.33 -37.75 6.01
CA ARG A 146 -15.76 -38.97 6.59
C ARG A 146 -14.46 -39.44 5.91
N LEU A 147 -14.21 -39.00 4.67
CA LEU A 147 -13.03 -39.36 3.88
C LEU A 147 -11.77 -38.55 4.26
N LEU A 148 -11.94 -37.40 4.93
CA LEU A 148 -10.81 -36.58 5.40
C LEU A 148 -10.37 -37.00 6.81
N PRO A 149 -9.07 -37.02 7.14
CA PRO A 149 -8.59 -37.27 8.50
C PRO A 149 -9.21 -36.24 9.47
N GLN A 150 -9.54 -36.68 10.69
CA GLN A 150 -10.28 -35.87 11.68
C GLN A 150 -9.64 -34.51 11.97
N GLU A 151 -8.31 -34.45 11.93
CA GLU A 151 -7.49 -33.24 12.12
C GLU A 151 -7.59 -32.22 10.97
N TRP A 152 -8.00 -32.65 9.76
CA TRP A 152 -8.13 -31.77 8.58
C TRP A 152 -9.53 -31.19 8.39
N ARG A 153 -10.57 -31.80 8.98
CA ARG A 153 -11.98 -31.44 8.72
C ARG A 153 -12.32 -30.01 9.13
N GLY A 154 -11.77 -29.53 10.24
CA GLY A 154 -11.93 -28.13 10.67
C GLY A 154 -11.08 -27.17 9.85
N GLY A 155 -9.80 -27.52 9.65
CA GLY A 155 -8.85 -26.67 8.92
C GLY A 155 -9.25 -26.43 7.47
N LEU A 156 -9.72 -27.46 6.76
CA LEU A 156 -10.11 -27.35 5.36
C LEU A 156 -11.28 -26.39 5.15
N ILE A 157 -12.30 -26.41 6.01
CA ILE A 157 -13.43 -25.48 5.92
C ILE A 157 -12.94 -24.03 6.08
N TYR A 158 -12.05 -23.76 7.04
CA TYR A 158 -11.49 -22.42 7.22
C TYR A 158 -10.57 -22.01 6.08
N ILE A 159 -9.83 -22.94 5.48
CA ILE A 159 -9.02 -22.68 4.28
C ILE A 159 -9.93 -22.33 3.11
N LEU A 160 -10.95 -23.15 2.83
CA LEU A 160 -11.89 -22.91 1.72
C LEU A 160 -12.68 -21.61 1.92
N LEU A 161 -13.17 -21.35 3.14
CA LEU A 161 -13.83 -20.11 3.49
C LEU A 161 -12.88 -18.91 3.41
N GLY A 162 -11.64 -19.09 3.84
CA GLY A 162 -10.57 -18.10 3.71
C GLY A 162 -10.29 -17.76 2.25
N LEU A 163 -10.18 -18.76 1.38
CA LEU A 163 -10.02 -18.57 -0.07
C LEU A 163 -11.24 -17.86 -0.69
N LEU A 164 -12.45 -18.25 -0.30
CA LEU A 164 -13.68 -17.59 -0.76
C LEU A 164 -13.73 -16.13 -0.34
N CYS A 165 -13.40 -15.82 0.93
CA CYS A 165 -13.36 -14.45 1.45
C CYS A 165 -12.18 -13.63 0.89
N ALA A 166 -11.05 -14.26 0.57
CA ALA A 166 -9.87 -13.59 0.03
C ALA A 166 -9.98 -13.30 -1.47
N ALA A 167 -10.70 -14.14 -2.22
CA ALA A 167 -10.77 -14.02 -3.67
C ALA A 167 -12.19 -13.77 -4.20
N GLY A 168 -13.16 -14.58 -3.78
CA GLY A 168 -14.53 -14.51 -4.29
C GLY A 168 -15.26 -13.25 -3.85
N LEU A 169 -15.14 -12.87 -2.57
CA LEU A 169 -15.86 -11.71 -2.04
C LEU A 169 -15.32 -10.37 -2.56
N PRO A 170 -13.99 -10.14 -2.66
CA PRO A 170 -13.47 -8.92 -3.27
C PRO A 170 -13.78 -8.83 -4.78
N TRP A 171 -13.77 -9.98 -5.48
CA TRP A 171 -14.25 -10.05 -6.87
C TRP A 171 -15.72 -9.63 -6.97
N LEU A 172 -16.61 -10.15 -6.12
CA LEU A 172 -18.03 -9.78 -6.11
C LEU A 172 -18.22 -8.29 -5.82
N LEU A 173 -17.53 -7.75 -4.81
CA LEU A 173 -17.58 -6.33 -4.47
C LEU A 173 -17.11 -5.45 -5.64
N SER A 174 -16.08 -5.86 -6.38
CA SER A 174 -15.63 -5.12 -7.57
C SER A 174 -16.70 -5.08 -8.66
N HIS A 175 -17.42 -6.17 -8.88
CA HIS A 175 -18.51 -6.21 -9.87
C HIS A 175 -19.70 -5.38 -9.41
N MET A 176 -20.04 -5.41 -8.12
CA MET A 176 -21.09 -4.57 -7.56
C MET A 176 -20.74 -3.09 -7.65
N ALA A 177 -19.48 -2.71 -7.37
CA ALA A 177 -19.03 -1.33 -7.50
C ALA A 177 -19.16 -0.83 -8.95
N ALA A 178 -18.75 -1.65 -9.92
CA ALA A 178 -18.91 -1.35 -11.34
C ALA A 178 -20.39 -1.24 -11.75
N ALA A 179 -21.24 -2.19 -11.33
CA ALA A 179 -22.67 -2.20 -11.67
C ALA A 179 -23.46 -1.04 -11.07
N THR A 180 -23.01 -0.50 -9.93
CA THR A 180 -23.67 0.63 -9.24
C THR A 180 -23.06 1.99 -9.61
N GLY A 181 -21.99 2.02 -10.41
CA GLY A 181 -21.25 3.24 -10.69
C GLY A 181 -20.57 3.85 -9.44
N CYS A 182 -20.30 3.03 -8.43
CA CYS A 182 -19.65 3.48 -7.21
C CYS A 182 -18.17 3.78 -7.48
N GLU A 183 -17.83 5.05 -7.62
CA GLU A 183 -16.45 5.50 -7.82
C GLU A 183 -15.68 5.60 -6.51
N VAL A 184 -14.59 4.83 -6.38
CA VAL A 184 -13.63 4.98 -5.28
C VAL A 184 -12.74 6.19 -5.59
N ARG A 185 -13.10 7.36 -5.06
CA ARG A 185 -12.30 8.59 -5.24
C ARG A 185 -11.21 8.70 -4.18
N ARG A 186 -9.96 8.75 -4.63
CA ARG A 186 -8.76 8.99 -3.82
C ARG A 186 -8.32 10.46 -3.97
N SER A 187 -7.29 10.87 -3.23
CA SER A 187 -6.76 12.24 -3.29
C SER A 187 -6.27 12.66 -4.69
N ARG A 188 -5.92 11.68 -5.53
CA ARG A 188 -5.73 11.85 -6.97
C ARG A 188 -6.26 10.64 -7.73
N GLN A 189 -6.51 10.82 -9.01
CA GLN A 189 -6.76 9.74 -9.96
C GLN A 189 -5.52 9.53 -10.82
N LEU A 190 -5.17 8.28 -11.10
CA LEU A 190 -4.15 7.94 -12.09
C LEU A 190 -4.83 7.60 -13.42
N PRO A 191 -4.27 8.02 -14.57
CA PRO A 191 -4.80 7.66 -15.87
C PRO A 191 -4.94 6.15 -16.03
N PHE A 192 -6.06 5.72 -16.65
CA PHE A 192 -6.39 4.32 -16.95
C PHE A 192 -6.58 3.39 -15.75
N ARG A 193 -6.37 3.84 -14.51
CA ARG A 193 -6.53 3.02 -13.32
C ARG A 193 -7.97 3.07 -12.81
N ASP A 194 -8.68 1.96 -12.91
CA ASP A 194 -9.93 1.74 -12.19
C ASP A 194 -9.61 1.52 -10.70
N GLU A 195 -9.86 2.54 -9.88
CA GLU A 195 -9.56 2.50 -8.45
C GLU A 195 -10.32 1.38 -7.72
N ALA A 196 -11.60 1.15 -8.04
CA ALA A 196 -12.37 0.11 -7.37
C ALA A 196 -11.78 -1.27 -7.68
N ARG A 197 -11.54 -1.55 -8.96
CA ARG A 197 -10.92 -2.80 -9.38
C ARG A 197 -9.50 -2.96 -8.84
N TYR A 198 -8.69 -1.91 -8.86
CA TYR A 198 -7.29 -1.93 -8.44
C TYR A 198 -7.13 -2.31 -6.96
N TRP A 199 -8.08 -1.93 -6.11
CA TRP A 199 -8.04 -2.24 -4.67
C TRP A 199 -8.83 -3.50 -4.29
N LEU A 200 -9.88 -3.85 -5.05
CA LEU A 200 -10.74 -4.99 -4.73
C LEU A 200 -10.30 -6.28 -5.42
N VAL A 201 -9.73 -6.25 -6.62
CA VAL A 201 -9.35 -7.49 -7.31
C VAL A 201 -8.01 -7.99 -6.77
N PRO A 202 -7.95 -9.20 -6.17
CA PRO A 202 -6.71 -9.75 -5.67
C PRO A 202 -5.75 -10.08 -6.82
N TRP A 203 -4.45 -10.11 -6.53
CA TRP A 203 -3.35 -10.49 -7.44
C TRP A 203 -3.17 -9.64 -8.71
N LYS A 204 -4.14 -8.81 -9.08
CA LYS A 204 -4.02 -7.83 -10.18
C LYS A 204 -3.56 -8.47 -11.51
N GLN A 205 -3.92 -9.73 -11.75
CA GLN A 205 -3.40 -10.54 -12.85
C GLN A 205 -3.67 -9.97 -14.25
N ASN A 206 -4.71 -9.15 -14.39
CA ASN A 206 -5.09 -8.48 -15.64
C ASN A 206 -5.09 -6.95 -15.44
N GLU A 207 -4.18 -6.41 -14.64
CA GLU A 207 -4.02 -4.98 -14.41
C GLU A 207 -2.94 -4.45 -15.36
N ASP A 208 -3.33 -3.54 -16.27
CA ASP A 208 -2.48 -3.01 -17.32
C ASP A 208 -2.43 -1.48 -17.34
N SER A 209 -2.98 -0.79 -16.33
CA SER A 209 -3.09 0.67 -16.33
C SER A 209 -1.72 1.33 -16.38
N ALA A 210 -0.72 0.76 -15.71
CA ALA A 210 0.65 1.25 -15.74
C ALA A 210 1.27 1.15 -17.15
N ALA A 211 1.05 0.04 -17.86
CA ALA A 211 1.54 -0.14 -19.23
C ALA A 211 0.85 0.81 -20.21
N ARG A 212 -0.47 0.96 -20.08
CA ARG A 212 -1.26 1.91 -20.88
C ARG A 212 -0.86 3.36 -20.60
N PHE A 213 -0.58 3.69 -19.35
CA PHE A 213 -0.08 4.99 -18.94
C PHE A 213 1.27 5.30 -19.59
N VAL A 214 2.23 4.37 -19.50
CA VAL A 214 3.55 4.48 -20.14
C VAL A 214 3.41 4.74 -21.65
N ALA A 215 2.60 3.93 -22.34
CA ALA A 215 2.39 4.09 -23.78
C ALA A 215 1.75 5.45 -24.14
N ALA A 216 0.77 5.90 -23.35
CA ALA A 216 0.14 7.20 -23.56
C ALA A 216 1.09 8.38 -23.29
N VAL A 217 1.97 8.26 -22.30
CA VAL A 217 3.01 9.26 -22.02
C VAL A 217 3.97 9.39 -23.19
N ASP A 218 4.48 8.28 -23.71
CA ASP A 218 5.43 8.29 -24.83
C ASP A 218 4.82 8.87 -26.11
N ALA A 219 3.56 8.54 -26.38
CA ALA A 219 2.81 9.07 -27.52
C ALA A 219 2.49 10.58 -27.36
N GLN A 220 2.35 11.07 -26.13
CA GLN A 220 2.00 12.46 -25.85
C GLN A 220 3.22 13.39 -25.87
N LEU A 221 4.35 12.94 -25.33
CA LEU A 221 5.52 13.79 -25.16
C LEU A 221 6.32 13.92 -26.46
N GLY A 222 6.64 15.16 -26.82
CA GLY A 222 7.50 15.51 -27.93
C GLY A 222 8.98 15.49 -27.56
N SER A 223 9.84 15.72 -28.56
CA SER A 223 11.27 15.86 -28.35
C SER A 223 11.55 17.06 -27.44
N ASP A 224 12.42 16.88 -26.45
CA ASP A 224 12.82 17.88 -25.45
C ASP A 224 11.77 18.27 -24.39
N ASP A 225 10.59 17.63 -24.41
CA ASP A 225 9.62 17.78 -23.31
C ASP A 225 10.21 17.23 -22.00
N TRP A 226 9.80 17.81 -20.87
CA TRP A 226 10.17 17.34 -19.53
C TRP A 226 8.95 16.76 -18.83
N LEU A 227 9.10 15.59 -18.22
CA LEU A 227 8.11 14.97 -17.36
C LEU A 227 8.64 14.85 -15.95
N VAL A 228 7.95 15.47 -14.99
CA VAL A 228 8.20 15.31 -13.56
C VAL A 228 7.19 14.32 -12.99
N ALA A 229 7.67 13.11 -12.68
CA ALA A 229 6.86 12.03 -12.16
C ALA A 229 7.00 11.93 -10.63
N ASP A 230 5.90 11.63 -9.95
CA ASP A 230 5.93 11.24 -8.54
C ASP A 230 6.40 9.78 -8.37
N ALA A 231 6.66 9.36 -7.14
CA ALA A 231 7.20 8.03 -6.84
C ALA A 231 6.35 6.88 -7.39
N THR A 232 5.02 7.05 -7.47
CA THR A 232 4.12 6.00 -7.97
C THR A 232 4.22 5.85 -9.49
N ALA A 233 4.27 6.97 -10.21
CA ALA A 233 4.31 6.97 -11.68
C ALA A 233 5.72 6.76 -12.24
N ALA A 234 6.75 7.10 -11.46
CA ALA A 234 8.14 6.95 -11.88
C ALA A 234 8.55 5.49 -12.05
N GLY A 235 8.07 4.57 -11.21
CA GLY A 235 8.41 3.14 -11.28
C GLY A 235 8.11 2.51 -12.66
N PRO A 236 6.87 2.55 -13.15
CA PRO A 236 6.53 2.05 -14.49
C PRO A 236 7.33 2.70 -15.63
N LEU A 237 7.56 4.01 -15.58
CA LEU A 237 8.33 4.73 -16.61
C LEU A 237 9.80 4.29 -16.61
N LEU A 238 10.43 4.16 -15.44
CA LEU A 238 11.80 3.67 -15.33
C LEU A 238 11.93 2.22 -15.80
N ALA A 239 10.99 1.36 -15.41
CA ALA A 239 10.97 -0.04 -15.84
C ALA A 239 10.83 -0.17 -17.36
N ALA A 240 9.94 0.62 -17.98
CA ALA A 240 9.76 0.60 -19.42
C ALA A 240 10.97 1.16 -20.18
N ARG A 241 11.63 2.22 -19.68
CA ARG A 241 12.91 2.70 -20.23
C ARG A 241 13.99 1.64 -20.14
N ALA A 242 14.15 0.99 -18.98
CA ALA A 242 15.14 -0.06 -18.80
C ALA A 242 14.88 -1.28 -19.72
N ALA A 243 13.62 -1.54 -20.05
CA ALA A 243 13.22 -2.58 -21.01
C ALA A 243 13.32 -2.14 -22.48
N GLY A 244 13.73 -0.90 -22.78
CA GLY A 244 13.78 -0.35 -24.13
C GLY A 244 12.41 -0.07 -24.76
N GLY A 245 11.35 -0.04 -23.95
CA GLY A 245 9.97 0.19 -24.41
C GLY A 245 9.54 1.65 -24.41
N LEU A 246 10.44 2.58 -24.07
CA LEU A 246 10.21 4.02 -24.10
C LEU A 246 11.35 4.71 -24.84
N SER A 247 11.01 5.72 -25.63
CA SER A 247 11.99 6.54 -26.31
C SER A 247 12.65 7.57 -25.38
N ASP A 248 13.93 7.88 -25.65
CA ASP A 248 14.74 8.82 -24.88
C ASP A 248 14.63 10.27 -25.37
N HIS A 249 13.63 10.59 -26.22
CA HIS A 249 13.47 11.91 -26.83
C HIS A 249 12.94 12.96 -25.85
N TRP A 250 12.37 12.57 -24.71
CA TRP A 250 11.92 13.45 -23.63
C TRP A 250 12.67 13.15 -22.31
N ARG A 251 12.69 14.12 -21.40
CA ARG A 251 13.43 14.05 -20.13
C ARG A 251 12.50 13.59 -19.00
N LEU A 252 12.88 12.53 -18.30
CA LEU A 252 12.18 12.07 -17.09
C LEU A 252 12.90 12.57 -15.84
N VAL A 253 12.17 13.25 -14.96
CA VAL A 253 12.60 13.62 -13.62
C VAL A 253 11.77 12.84 -12.61
N THR A 254 12.44 12.17 -11.68
CA THR A 254 11.81 11.34 -10.64
C THR A 254 12.21 11.82 -9.24
N PRO A 255 11.58 11.34 -8.16
CA PRO A 255 12.01 11.66 -6.80
C PRO A 255 13.43 11.17 -6.48
N TRP A 256 13.95 10.22 -7.28
CA TRP A 256 15.29 9.65 -7.14
C TRP A 256 16.32 10.29 -8.07
N SER A 257 15.90 11.22 -8.94
CA SER A 257 16.80 12.00 -9.78
C SER A 257 17.71 12.88 -8.92
N ALA A 258 18.90 13.18 -9.43
CA ALA A 258 19.84 14.04 -8.72
C ALA A 258 19.24 15.43 -8.47
N PRO A 259 19.61 16.14 -7.37
CA PRO A 259 19.05 17.46 -7.07
C PRO A 259 19.16 18.47 -8.23
N ALA A 260 20.24 18.39 -9.01
CA ALA A 260 20.45 19.22 -10.20
C ALA A 260 19.44 18.93 -11.33
N GLU A 261 18.99 17.69 -11.48
CA GLU A 261 17.96 17.32 -12.45
C GLU A 261 16.57 17.77 -11.98
N GLN A 262 16.31 17.68 -10.68
CA GLN A 262 15.05 18.12 -10.08
C GLN A 262 14.83 19.64 -10.24
N THR A 263 15.89 20.44 -10.10
CA THR A 263 15.85 21.88 -10.39
C THR A 263 15.93 22.18 -11.90
N GLY A 264 16.49 21.25 -12.68
CA GLY A 264 16.60 21.34 -14.14
C GLY A 264 15.24 21.50 -14.83
N ALA A 265 14.19 20.83 -14.36
CA ALA A 265 12.83 20.98 -14.91
C ALA A 265 12.29 22.41 -14.73
N LEU A 266 12.48 23.02 -13.56
CA LEU A 266 12.05 24.40 -13.32
C LEU A 266 12.85 25.39 -14.17
N ALA A 267 14.16 25.17 -14.31
CA ALA A 267 15.00 25.97 -15.19
C ALA A 267 14.62 25.81 -16.68
N ALA A 268 14.21 24.62 -17.09
CA ALA A 268 13.71 24.38 -18.44
C ALA A 268 12.39 25.12 -18.69
N LEU A 269 11.46 25.07 -17.74
CA LEU A 269 10.21 25.83 -17.78
C LEU A 269 10.47 27.34 -17.93
N ALA A 270 11.41 27.88 -17.16
CA ALA A 270 11.80 29.29 -17.24
C ALA A 270 12.40 29.70 -18.59
N ARG A 271 12.96 28.74 -19.35
CA ARG A 271 13.46 28.92 -20.72
C ARG A 271 12.39 28.68 -21.79
N GLY A 272 11.13 28.47 -21.40
CA GLY A 272 10.02 28.22 -22.32
C GLY A 272 9.86 26.76 -22.75
N ALA A 273 10.58 25.81 -22.14
CA ALA A 273 10.38 24.39 -22.42
C ALA A 273 9.01 23.92 -21.90
N ARG A 274 8.44 22.91 -22.55
CA ARG A 274 7.20 22.27 -22.07
C ARG A 274 7.57 21.32 -20.93
N VAL A 275 6.99 21.60 -19.77
CA VAL A 275 7.15 20.77 -18.57
C VAL A 275 5.79 20.21 -18.18
N PHE A 276 5.74 18.91 -17.97
CA PHE A 276 4.58 18.15 -17.59
C PHE A 276 4.77 17.54 -16.21
N VAL A 277 3.67 17.40 -15.49
CA VAL A 277 3.59 16.59 -14.27
C VAL A 277 2.49 15.55 -14.41
N VAL A 278 2.61 14.45 -13.67
CA VAL A 278 1.59 13.39 -13.67
C VAL A 278 0.34 13.82 -12.89
N SER A 279 0.51 14.59 -11.81
CA SER A 279 -0.60 15.08 -11.00
C SER A 279 -0.25 16.44 -10.38
N PRO A 280 -1.17 17.41 -10.37
CA PRO A 280 -0.97 18.71 -9.73
C PRO A 280 -1.33 18.70 -8.23
N VAL A 281 -1.72 17.54 -7.69
CA VAL A 281 -2.19 17.42 -6.30
C VAL A 281 -1.03 17.48 -5.32
N LYS A 282 -1.19 18.25 -4.24
CA LYS A 282 -0.21 18.31 -3.13
C LYS A 282 0.18 16.92 -2.64
N GLY A 283 1.49 16.69 -2.47
CA GLY A 283 2.05 15.38 -2.10
C GLY A 283 2.41 14.49 -3.30
N TYR A 284 1.90 14.79 -4.49
CA TYR A 284 2.28 14.14 -5.75
C TYR A 284 2.93 15.11 -6.75
N ALA A 285 2.62 16.41 -6.64
CA ALA A 285 3.30 17.46 -7.37
C ALA A 285 4.62 17.87 -6.70
N PRO A 286 5.63 18.31 -7.49
CA PRO A 286 6.81 18.95 -6.92
C PRO A 286 6.43 20.25 -6.20
N ALA A 287 7.13 20.58 -5.11
CA ALA A 287 6.79 21.71 -4.24
C ALA A 287 6.75 23.06 -4.98
N TRP A 288 7.63 23.24 -5.98
CA TRP A 288 7.67 24.46 -6.79
C TRP A 288 6.41 24.63 -7.66
N LEU A 289 5.69 23.55 -8.03
CA LEU A 289 4.46 23.70 -8.81
C LEU A 289 3.33 24.29 -7.96
N LEU A 290 3.42 24.14 -6.64
CA LEU A 290 2.41 24.61 -5.68
C LEU A 290 2.61 26.07 -5.29
N THR A 291 3.65 26.76 -5.80
CA THR A 291 3.86 28.18 -5.53
C THR A 291 2.91 29.06 -6.35
N PRO A 292 2.48 30.22 -5.82
CA PRO A 292 1.69 31.18 -6.58
C PRO A 292 2.38 31.56 -7.90
N GLY A 293 1.61 31.68 -8.98
CA GLY A 293 2.12 32.06 -10.31
C GLY A 293 2.44 30.89 -11.23
N LEU A 294 2.29 29.63 -10.79
CA LEU A 294 2.29 28.47 -11.68
C LEU A 294 0.92 27.80 -11.66
N ARG A 295 0.47 27.32 -12.81
CA ARG A 295 -0.77 26.53 -12.95
C ARG A 295 -0.49 25.28 -13.75
N ALA A 296 -1.28 24.25 -13.49
CA ALA A 296 -1.22 23.00 -14.23
C ALA A 296 -2.53 22.85 -15.01
N VAL A 297 -2.42 22.72 -16.33
CA VAL A 297 -3.57 22.52 -17.24
C VAL A 297 -3.51 21.10 -17.75
N GLN A 298 -4.63 20.37 -17.67
CA GLN A 298 -4.68 19.01 -18.16
C GLN A 298 -4.50 18.99 -19.69
N GLU A 299 -3.53 18.23 -20.16
CA GLU A 299 -3.24 18.01 -21.57
C GLU A 299 -3.08 16.49 -21.74
N GLY A 300 -4.03 15.83 -22.39
CA GLY A 300 -4.04 14.37 -22.49
C GLY A 300 -4.08 13.66 -21.13
N VAL A 301 -3.10 12.77 -20.91
CA VAL A 301 -2.97 11.98 -19.66
C VAL A 301 -2.06 12.66 -18.63
N LEU A 302 -1.50 13.82 -18.95
CA LEU A 302 -0.60 14.60 -18.11
C LEU A 302 -1.16 15.99 -17.82
N TRP A 303 -0.44 16.74 -17.00
CA TRP A 303 -0.74 18.13 -16.70
C TRP A 303 0.42 19.01 -17.13
N ARG A 304 0.21 19.87 -18.11
CA ARG A 304 1.20 20.84 -18.55
C ARG A 304 1.30 21.97 -17.54
N VAL A 305 2.52 22.30 -17.13
CA VAL A 305 2.79 23.46 -16.30
C VAL A 305 2.84 24.70 -17.19
N VAL A 306 2.09 25.73 -16.80
CA VAL A 306 2.06 27.04 -17.44
C VAL A 306 2.37 28.12 -16.41
N GLY A 307 3.15 29.12 -16.82
CA GLY A 307 3.31 30.35 -16.04
C GLY A 307 1.99 31.11 -16.00
N GLY A 308 1.59 31.55 -14.83
CA GLY A 308 0.49 32.49 -14.67
C GLY A 308 0.94 33.87 -15.14
N GLU A 309 0.13 34.51 -15.98
CA GLU A 309 0.20 35.94 -16.25
C GLU A 309 0.10 36.77 -14.96
#